data_AF-A0AAX3NH27-F1
#
_entry.id   AF-A0AAX3NH27-F1
#
_cell.length_a   1.000
_cell.length_b   1.000
_cell.length_c   1.000
_cell.angle_alpha   90.00
_cell.angle_beta   90.00
_cell.angle_gamma   90.00
#
_symmetry.space_group_name_H-M   'P 1'
#
loop_
_entity.id
_entity.type
_entity.pdbx_description
1 polymer ?
#
loop_
_entity_poly.entity_id
_entity_poly.type
_entity_poly.pdbx_seq_one_letter_code
_entity_poly.pdbx_strand_id
1 'polypeptide(L)'
;MSAENKTIEIEPDINTDAEQQPDVCLSLKGLDTEVTLPNLNSADLPIELVNVVLIVKSKVVLSEEETFHATAVFLAYLQEMQPTLWNKLRKAGNPLGWISAIVKGWAEGSGLDPKSFTSSSSINSITRR
;
A
#
# COMPACT_ATOMS: atom_id res chain seq x y z
N MET A 1 -3.08 46.15 24.87
CA MET A 1 -3.60 45.89 23.52
C MET A 1 -3.95 44.42 23.46
N SER A 2 -5.23 44.07 23.46
CA SER A 2 -5.67 42.67 23.33
C SER A 2 -5.58 42.30 21.85
N ALA A 3 -4.75 41.31 21.50
CA ALA A 3 -4.70 40.79 20.15
C ALA A 3 -6.03 40.08 19.87
N GLU A 4 -6.81 40.61 18.92
CA GLU A 4 -8.02 39.98 18.43
C GLU A 4 -7.61 38.72 17.65
N ASN A 5 -7.93 37.53 18.17
CA ASN A 5 -7.65 36.28 17.48
C ASN A 5 -8.60 36.13 16.29
N LYS A 6 -8.04 36.12 15.08
CA LYS A 6 -8.79 35.86 13.85
C LYS A 6 -9.13 34.38 13.75
N THR A 7 -10.41 34.05 13.82
CA THR A 7 -10.92 32.70 13.53
C THR A 7 -10.78 32.40 12.02
N ILE A 8 -10.23 31.23 11.69
CA ILE A 8 -10.19 30.71 10.32
C ILE A 8 -11.22 29.58 10.26
N GLU A 9 -12.23 29.75 9.41
CA GLU A 9 -13.23 28.72 9.13
C GLU A 9 -12.64 27.74 8.11
N ILE A 10 -12.69 26.46 8.44
CA ILE A 10 -12.20 25.36 7.60
C ILE A 10 -13.41 24.49 7.27
N GLU A 11 -13.69 24.33 5.99
CA GLU A 11 -14.66 23.37 5.48
C GLU A 11 -13.90 22.15 4.93
N PRO A 12 -14.47 20.94 5.02
CA PRO A 12 -13.89 19.79 4.35
C PRO A 12 -13.89 20.03 2.84
N ASP A 13 -12.73 19.89 2.20
CA ASP A 13 -12.62 19.87 0.74
C ASP A 13 -13.14 18.53 0.21
N ILE A 14 -14.46 18.37 0.26
CA ILE A 14 -15.18 17.24 -0.31
C ILE A 14 -15.37 17.53 -1.79
N ASN A 15 -14.35 17.22 -2.58
CA ASN A 15 -14.49 17.07 -4.02
C ASN A 15 -15.44 15.88 -4.27
N THR A 16 -16.74 16.15 -4.32
CA THR A 16 -17.78 15.13 -4.58
C THR A 16 -17.65 14.54 -5.98
N ASP A 17 -16.92 15.25 -6.86
CA ASP A 17 -16.56 14.84 -8.22
C ASP A 17 -15.21 14.08 -8.30
N ALA A 18 -14.53 13.82 -7.17
CA ALA A 18 -13.42 12.88 -7.16
C ALA A 18 -13.99 11.48 -7.40
N GLU A 19 -14.13 11.10 -8.67
CA GLU A 19 -14.63 9.80 -9.09
C GLU A 19 -13.87 8.71 -8.33
N GLN A 20 -14.58 7.96 -7.48
CA GLN A 20 -14.04 6.77 -6.84
C GLN A 20 -13.53 5.86 -7.95
N GLN A 21 -12.21 5.65 -7.97
CA GLN A 21 -11.61 4.73 -8.91
C GLN A 21 -12.07 3.30 -8.57
N PRO A 22 -12.24 2.44 -9.57
CA PRO A 22 -12.72 1.10 -9.35
C PRO A 22 -11.72 0.29 -8.51
N ASP A 23 -12.26 -0.63 -7.71
CA ASP A 23 -11.48 -1.58 -6.94
C ASP A 23 -10.60 -2.46 -7.84
N VAL A 24 -9.49 -2.93 -7.27
CA VAL A 24 -8.48 -3.74 -7.94
C VAL A 24 -8.77 -5.21 -7.73
N CYS A 25 -9.01 -5.95 -8.81
CA CYS A 25 -9.15 -7.41 -8.78
C CYS A 25 -7.81 -8.10 -9.06
N LEU A 26 -7.36 -8.96 -8.15
CA LEU A 26 -6.12 -9.72 -8.25
C LEU A 26 -6.42 -11.23 -8.34
N SER A 27 -5.95 -11.87 -9.40
CA SER A 27 -6.06 -13.33 -9.58
C SER A 27 -4.77 -14.03 -9.14
N LEU A 28 -4.84 -14.78 -8.04
CA LEU A 28 -3.72 -15.50 -7.45
C LEU A 28 -3.63 -16.91 -8.06
N LYS A 29 -3.00 -17.02 -9.24
CA LYS A 29 -2.92 -18.26 -10.05
C LYS A 29 -2.35 -19.50 -9.34
N GLY A 30 -1.60 -19.35 -8.24
CA GLY A 30 -1.08 -20.48 -7.44
C GLY A 30 -1.99 -20.90 -6.28
N LEU A 31 -3.12 -20.22 -6.10
CA LEU A 31 -4.06 -20.36 -4.98
C LEU A 31 -5.51 -20.53 -5.44
N ASP A 32 -5.75 -20.55 -6.76
CA ASP A 32 -7.07 -20.58 -7.39
C ASP A 32 -8.07 -19.64 -6.69
N THR A 33 -7.61 -18.42 -6.39
CA THR A 33 -8.35 -17.44 -5.60
C THR A 33 -8.24 -16.07 -6.24
N GLU A 34 -9.38 -15.40 -6.35
CA GLU A 34 -9.46 -13.99 -6.73
C GLU A 34 -9.76 -13.15 -5.49
N VAL A 35 -9.16 -11.97 -5.40
CA VAL A 35 -9.43 -11.00 -4.35
C VAL A 35 -9.68 -9.63 -4.97
N THR A 36 -10.73 -8.96 -4.51
CA THR A 36 -11.01 -7.56 -4.83
C THR A 36 -10.56 -6.71 -3.66
N LEU A 37 -9.69 -5.74 -3.93
CA LEU A 37 -9.12 -4.82 -2.93
C LEU A 37 -9.46 -3.36 -3.30
N PRO A 38 -9.70 -2.48 -2.32
CA PRO A 38 -10.08 -1.11 -2.61
C PRO A 38 -8.97 -0.34 -3.32
N ASN A 39 -9.31 0.60 -4.20
CA ASN A 39 -8.29 1.38 -4.91
C ASN A 39 -7.47 2.26 -3.94
N LEU A 40 -6.14 2.12 -3.97
CA LEU A 40 -5.26 2.83 -3.04
C LEU A 40 -5.23 4.35 -3.20
N ASN A 41 -5.67 4.88 -4.34
CA ASN A 41 -5.65 6.32 -4.64
C ASN A 41 -6.98 7.03 -4.35
N SER A 42 -8.07 6.32 -4.11
CA SER A 42 -9.41 6.92 -3.99
C SER A 42 -10.32 6.33 -2.93
N ALA A 43 -9.95 5.20 -2.31
CA ALA A 43 -10.76 4.58 -1.27
C ALA A 43 -10.58 5.27 0.09
N ASP A 44 -11.58 5.12 0.95
CA ASP A 44 -11.51 5.48 2.37
C ASP A 44 -10.69 4.42 3.11
N LEU A 45 -9.36 4.60 3.09
CA LEU A 45 -8.40 3.66 3.66
C LEU A 45 -8.11 3.96 5.13
N PRO A 46 -7.76 2.93 5.93
CA PRO A 46 -7.14 3.14 7.23
C PRO A 46 -5.96 4.10 7.15
N ILE A 47 -5.80 4.97 8.16
CA ILE A 47 -4.81 6.04 8.17
C ILE A 47 -3.38 5.54 7.98
N GLU A 48 -3.08 4.33 8.46
CA GLU A 48 -1.79 3.66 8.29
C GLU A 48 -1.51 3.33 6.81
N LEU A 49 -2.53 2.86 6.07
CA LEU A 49 -2.40 2.63 4.63
C LEU A 49 -2.26 3.93 3.86
N VAL A 50 -3.00 4.98 4.24
CA VAL A 50 -2.85 6.31 3.65
C VAL A 50 -1.41 6.79 3.79
N ASN A 51 -0.81 6.65 4.98
CA ASN A 51 0.58 7.03 5.21
C ASN A 51 1.54 6.29 4.28
N VAL A 52 1.40 4.96 4.16
CA VAL A 52 2.23 4.15 3.26
C VAL A 52 2.07 4.57 1.81
N VAL A 53 0.85 4.80 1.34
CA VAL A 53 0.56 5.27 -0.02
C VAL A 53 1.23 6.62 -0.29
N LEU A 54 1.16 7.57 0.65
CA LEU A 54 1.81 8.87 0.53
C LEU A 54 3.34 8.75 0.43
N ILE A 55 3.96 7.90 1.25
CA ILE A 55 5.40 7.64 1.19
C ILE A 55 5.77 7.07 -0.19
N VAL A 56 5.00 6.09 -0.68
CA VAL A 56 5.19 5.47 -2.00
C VAL A 56 5.04 6.50 -3.13
N LYS A 57 4.07 7.40 -3.06
CA LYS A 57 3.92 8.48 -4.05
C LYS A 57 5.06 9.49 -4.00
N SER A 58 5.67 9.68 -2.83
CA SER A 58 6.78 10.62 -2.64
C SER A 58 8.13 10.11 -3.13
N LYS A 59 8.28 8.78 -3.33
CA LYS A 59 9.58 8.14 -3.60
C LYS A 59 9.49 7.08 -4.69
N VAL A 60 10.48 7.08 -5.58
CA VAL A 60 10.61 6.04 -6.63
C VAL A 60 11.04 4.69 -6.04
N VAL A 61 11.80 4.69 -4.95
CA VAL A 61 12.27 3.49 -4.24
C VAL A 61 12.25 3.76 -2.74
N LEU A 62 11.63 2.86 -1.98
CA LEU A 62 11.58 2.92 -0.53
C LEU A 62 12.90 2.44 0.09
N SER A 63 13.23 2.95 1.29
CA SER A 63 14.29 2.36 2.11
C SER A 63 13.91 0.95 2.57
N GLU A 64 14.87 0.18 3.07
CA GLU A 64 14.59 -1.15 3.63
C GLU A 64 13.61 -1.07 4.82
N GLU A 65 13.81 -0.12 5.73
CA GLU A 65 12.93 0.14 6.88
C GLU A 65 11.51 0.52 6.43
N GLU A 66 11.39 1.40 5.42
CA GLU A 66 10.11 1.80 4.85
C GLU A 66 9.41 0.63 4.15
N THR A 67 10.17 -0.24 3.48
CA THR A 67 9.65 -1.46 2.86
C THR A 67 9.12 -2.43 3.90
N PHE A 68 9.83 -2.63 5.02
CA PHE A 68 9.36 -3.44 6.14
C PHE A 68 8.11 -2.85 6.80
N HIS A 69 8.10 -1.54 7.04
CA HIS A 69 6.94 -0.84 7.58
C HIS A 69 5.71 -0.98 6.67
N ALA A 70 5.87 -0.69 5.38
CA ALA A 70 4.79 -0.85 4.39
C ALA A 70 4.27 -2.29 4.36
N THR A 71 5.16 -3.27 4.32
CA THR A 71 4.79 -4.70 4.32
C THR A 71 4.03 -5.08 5.59
N ALA A 72 4.42 -4.55 6.76
CA ALA A 72 3.74 -4.81 8.03
C ALA A 72 2.32 -4.21 8.06
N VAL A 73 2.15 -2.98 7.54
CA VAL A 73 0.84 -2.33 7.44
C VAL A 73 -0.08 -3.09 6.48
N PHE A 74 0.41 -3.47 5.29
CA PHE A 74 -0.37 -4.29 4.35
C PHE A 74 -0.73 -5.66 4.94
N LEU A 75 0.19 -6.28 5.66
CA LEU A 75 -0.08 -7.54 6.36
C LEU A 75 -1.19 -7.36 7.39
N ALA A 76 -1.12 -6.35 8.25
CA ALA A 76 -2.13 -6.08 9.27
C ALA A 76 -3.51 -5.83 8.62
N TYR A 77 -3.56 -5.03 7.55
CA TYR A 77 -4.78 -4.80 6.79
C TYR A 77 -5.38 -6.10 6.23
N LEU A 78 -4.56 -6.94 5.59
CA LEU A 78 -5.04 -8.22 5.05
C LEU A 78 -5.53 -9.16 6.17
N GLN A 79 -4.91 -9.12 7.34
CA GLN A 79 -5.34 -9.92 8.49
C GLN A 79 -6.71 -9.50 9.01
N GLU A 80 -6.94 -8.19 9.13
CA GLU A 80 -8.17 -7.63 9.69
C GLU A 80 -9.31 -7.60 8.67
N MET A 81 -9.05 -7.07 7.48
CA MET A 81 -10.07 -6.80 6.46
C MET A 81 -10.25 -7.94 5.45
N GLN A 82 -9.28 -8.85 5.33
CA GLN A 82 -9.30 -9.99 4.40
C GLN A 82 -8.92 -11.33 5.06
N PRO A 83 -9.58 -11.73 6.17
CA PRO A 83 -9.16 -12.88 6.97
C PRO A 83 -9.21 -14.22 6.19
N THR A 84 -10.14 -14.34 5.24
CA THR A 84 -10.27 -15.54 4.37
C THR A 84 -9.06 -15.70 3.46
N LEU A 85 -8.63 -14.62 2.81
CA LEU A 85 -7.41 -14.58 2.00
C LEU A 85 -6.19 -14.87 2.87
N TRP A 86 -6.05 -14.18 4.00
CA TRP A 86 -4.90 -14.39 4.91
C TRP A 86 -4.77 -15.85 5.34
N ASN A 87 -5.89 -16.50 5.68
CA ASN A 87 -5.90 -17.92 6.03
C ASN A 87 -5.45 -18.84 4.89
N LYS A 88 -5.77 -18.51 3.63
CA LYS A 88 -5.27 -19.24 2.46
C LYS A 88 -3.77 -19.03 2.26
N LEU A 89 -3.29 -17.78 2.36
CA LEU A 89 -1.87 -17.44 2.23
C LEU A 89 -1.01 -18.21 3.24
N ARG A 90 -1.46 -18.28 4.50
CA ARG A 90 -0.75 -19.04 5.54
C ARG A 90 -0.64 -20.53 5.24
N LYS A 91 -1.63 -21.12 4.56
CA LYS A 91 -1.65 -22.56 4.22
C LYS A 91 -0.86 -22.88 2.96
N ALA A 92 -0.66 -21.91 2.06
CA ALA A 92 -0.03 -22.10 0.76
C ALA A 92 1.51 -22.22 0.79
N GLY A 93 2.14 -21.91 1.93
CA GLY A 93 3.59 -21.78 2.04
C GLY A 93 4.10 -20.45 1.47
N ASN A 94 5.18 -19.92 2.06
CA ASN A 94 5.76 -18.62 1.72
C ASN A 94 4.75 -17.43 1.73
N PRO A 95 4.08 -17.15 2.86
CA PRO A 95 3.08 -16.08 2.94
C PRO A 95 3.65 -14.69 2.63
N LEU A 96 4.91 -14.42 2.98
CA LEU A 96 5.58 -13.15 2.69
C LEU A 96 5.78 -12.93 1.19
N GLY A 97 6.11 -13.98 0.43
CA GLY A 97 6.20 -13.91 -1.02
C GLY A 97 4.86 -13.55 -1.67
N TRP A 98 3.78 -14.15 -1.19
CA TRP A 98 2.43 -13.81 -1.64
C TRP A 98 2.01 -12.38 -1.28
N ILE A 99 2.31 -11.92 -0.06
CA ILE A 99 2.03 -10.53 0.33
C ILE A 99 2.79 -9.56 -0.57
N SER A 100 4.07 -9.79 -0.82
CA SER A 100 4.86 -8.94 -1.72
C SER A 100 4.27 -8.87 -3.13
N ALA A 101 3.82 -10.01 -3.67
CA ALA A 101 3.15 -10.07 -4.97
C ALA A 101 1.81 -9.33 -4.97
N ILE A 102 1.00 -9.50 -3.92
CA ILE A 102 -0.28 -8.80 -3.75
C ILE A 102 -0.07 -7.29 -3.68
N VAL A 103 0.87 -6.82 -2.84
CA VAL A 103 1.17 -5.38 -2.70
C VAL A 103 1.59 -4.77 -4.03
N LYS A 104 2.44 -5.45 -4.81
CA LYS A 104 2.85 -4.98 -6.14
C LYS A 104 1.69 -4.93 -7.13
N GLY A 105 0.88 -5.99 -7.21
CA GLY A 105 -0.30 -6.01 -8.09
C GLY A 105 -1.37 -4.99 -7.68
N TRP A 106 -1.54 -4.79 -6.37
CA TRP A 106 -2.47 -3.82 -5.83
C TRP A 106 -2.03 -2.38 -6.12
N ALA A 107 -0.73 -2.10 -5.96
CA ALA A 107 -0.13 -0.83 -6.33
C ALA A 107 -0.31 -0.56 -7.84
N GLU A 108 0.05 -1.51 -8.69
CA GLU A 108 -0.08 -1.39 -10.14
C GLU A 108 -1.54 -1.16 -10.57
N GLY A 109 -2.48 -1.94 -10.04
CA GLY A 109 -3.91 -1.79 -10.33
C GLY A 109 -4.53 -0.50 -9.79
N SER A 110 -3.94 0.09 -8.75
CA SER A 110 -4.35 1.39 -8.20
C SER A 110 -3.66 2.56 -8.90
N GLY A 111 -2.74 2.33 -9.85
CA GLY A 111 -1.97 3.39 -10.52
C GLY A 111 -0.79 3.95 -9.70
N LEU A 112 -0.30 3.21 -8.71
CA LEU A 112 0.94 3.50 -7.99
C LEU A 112 2.12 2.77 -8.64
N ASP A 113 3.35 3.29 -8.50
CA ASP A 113 4.54 2.62 -9.07
C ASP A 113 4.92 1.39 -8.22
N PRO A 114 4.82 0.16 -8.77
CA PRO A 114 5.18 -1.07 -8.03
C PRO A 114 6.68 -1.17 -7.74
N LYS A 115 7.53 -0.39 -8.41
CA LYS A 115 8.99 -0.36 -8.18
C LYS A 115 9.34 0.25 -6.82
N SER A 116 8.48 1.10 -6.28
CA SER A 116 8.66 1.71 -4.96
C SER A 116 8.82 0.64 -3.88
N PHE A 117 8.12 -0.49 -4.01
CA PHE A 117 8.18 -1.62 -3.08
C PHE A 117 9.32 -2.61 -3.36
N THR A 118 10.24 -2.28 -4.26
CA THR A 118 11.43 -3.11 -4.48
C THR A 118 12.51 -2.66 -3.52
N SER A 119 13.00 -3.58 -2.69
CA SER A 119 14.19 -3.33 -1.89
C SER A 119 15.38 -3.11 -2.82
N SER A 120 16.13 -2.01 -2.65
CA SER A 120 17.44 -1.83 -3.27
C SER A 120 18.42 -2.88 -2.75
N SER A 121 18.38 -4.09 -3.31
CA SER A 121 19.46 -5.07 -3.14
C SER A 121 20.64 -4.65 -4.01
N SER A 122 21.30 -3.54 -3.65
CA SER A 122 22.62 -3.18 -4.18
C SER A 122 23.68 -3.56 -3.14
N ILE A 123 23.93 -4.86 -2.98
CA ILE A 123 25.24 -5.29 -2.50
C ILE A 123 26.16 -5.19 -3.70
N ASN A 124 26.98 -4.14 -3.67
CA ASN A 124 28.10 -3.92 -4.56
C ASN A 124 28.86 -5.22 -4.82
N SER A 125 29.07 -5.53 -6.10
CA SER A 125 30.16 -6.38 -6.54
C SER A 125 31.48 -5.86 -5.97
N ILE A 126 31.93 -6.44 -4.85
CA ILE A 126 33.34 -6.36 -4.45
C ILE A 126 34.10 -7.23 -5.44
N THR A 127 34.45 -6.63 -6.58
CA THR A 127 35.63 -6.99 -7.33
C THR A 127 36.72 -6.02 -6.92
N ARG A 128 37.69 -6.49 -6.12
CA ARG A 128 39.04 -5.90 -6.07
C ARG A 128 40.06 -7.03 -5.94
N ARG A 129 40.66 -7.31 -7.09
CA ARG A 129 42.01 -7.83 -7.39
C ARG A 129 42.59 -8.92 -6.52
#